data_AF-A0A917UJ97-F1
#
_entry.id   AF-A0A917UJ97-F1
#
_cell.length_a   1.000
_cell.length_b   1.000
_cell.length_c   1.000
_cell.angle_alpha   90.00
_cell.angle_beta   90.00
_cell.angle_gamma   90.00
#
_symmetry.space_group_name_H-M   'P 1'
#
loop_
_entity.id
_entity.type
_entity.pdbx_description
1 polymer ?
#
loop_
_entity_poly.entity_id
_entity_poly.type
_entity_poly.pdbx_seq_one_letter_code
_entity_poly.pdbx_strand_id
1 'polypeptide(L)'
;MVTGAGQGEHGWWVGGRRTDRDVARLLAPGLIGEVAGRSEVLRRSRDAAEAARLHTAAHACPTRSVRPPGGRPAPARDPFPMPRDDGDGVGTVLPCGHDSPHTAGADSYLLRRPDGTSMTIGTPRRSPALAARHEAPGPVTDVLLTHRDHAAHGSRYTGLPHEQMAARLAHSAARTRELGPRPLDFTAARW
;
A
#
# COMPACT_ATOMS: atom_id res chain seq x y z
N MET A 1 -35.39 4.33 -9.60
CA MET A 1 -35.27 4.97 -8.27
C MET A 1 -33.82 4.89 -7.83
N VAL A 2 -33.09 6.00 -7.97
CA VAL A 2 -31.68 6.13 -7.56
C VAL A 2 -31.69 6.53 -6.08
N THR A 3 -31.22 5.66 -5.19
CA THR A 3 -31.04 5.98 -3.77
C THR A 3 -29.93 7.03 -3.63
N GLY A 4 -30.28 8.16 -3.02
CA GLY A 4 -29.47 9.37 -2.95
C GLY A 4 -28.10 9.13 -2.33
N ALA A 5 -27.07 9.47 -3.10
CA ALA A 5 -25.80 9.90 -2.54
C ALA A 5 -26.05 11.21 -1.78
N GLY A 6 -25.74 11.26 -0.49
CA GLY A 6 -25.73 12.51 0.27
C GLY A 6 -24.83 13.54 -0.43
N GLN A 7 -25.40 14.68 -0.80
CA GLN A 7 -24.77 15.76 -1.56
C GLN A 7 -24.58 17.01 -0.69
N GLY A 8 -23.50 17.74 -0.99
CA GLY A 8 -23.21 19.18 -0.73
C GLY A 8 -23.22 19.66 0.72
N GLU A 9 -22.07 19.85 1.37
CA GLU A 9 -21.19 21.04 1.40
C GLU A 9 -19.71 20.62 1.63
N HIS A 10 -19.35 19.40 1.23
CA HIS A 10 -18.79 18.41 2.18
C HIS A 10 -17.31 18.07 2.10
N GLY A 11 -16.80 17.69 3.27
CA GLY A 11 -15.55 17.00 3.47
C GLY A 11 -15.43 15.68 2.71
N TRP A 12 -14.30 15.02 2.94
CA TRP A 12 -13.94 13.75 2.34
C TRP A 12 -15.07 12.71 2.33
N TRP A 13 -15.10 11.89 1.27
CA TRP A 13 -16.04 10.77 1.18
C TRP A 13 -15.41 9.51 0.60
N VAL A 14 -16.11 8.39 0.75
CA VAL A 14 -15.77 7.11 0.14
C VAL A 14 -16.81 6.76 -0.90
N GLY A 15 -16.40 6.60 -2.16
CA GLY A 15 -17.27 6.16 -3.25
C GLY A 15 -17.58 4.66 -3.17
N GLY A 16 -18.77 4.26 -3.66
CA GLY A 16 -19.29 2.89 -3.57
C GLY A 16 -18.53 1.81 -4.37
N ARG A 17 -17.47 2.17 -5.10
CA ARG A 17 -16.57 1.19 -5.74
C ARG A 17 -15.53 0.62 -4.77
N ARG A 18 -15.54 1.02 -3.51
CA ARG A 18 -14.65 0.45 -2.50
C ARG A 18 -15.18 -0.92 -2.10
N THR A 19 -14.42 -1.95 -2.46
CA THR A 19 -14.49 -3.23 -1.78
C THR A 19 -13.95 -3.03 -0.36
N ASP A 20 -14.49 -3.78 0.61
CA ASP A 20 -14.16 -3.67 2.04
C ASP A 20 -12.70 -4.06 2.33
N ARG A 21 -11.77 -3.21 1.90
CA ARG A 21 -10.33 -3.39 1.99
C ARG A 21 -9.81 -2.44 3.07
N ASP A 22 -8.99 -2.99 3.96
CA ASP A 22 -8.56 -2.34 5.20
C ASP A 22 -7.57 -1.18 5.03
N VAL A 23 -6.84 -1.09 3.92
CA VAL A 23 -5.72 -0.14 3.77
C VAL A 23 -6.07 1.31 4.12
N ALA A 24 -7.25 1.80 3.72
CA ALA A 24 -7.64 3.16 4.04
C ALA A 24 -8.12 3.34 5.49
N ARG A 25 -8.58 2.27 6.17
CA ARG A 25 -8.81 2.26 7.63
C ARG A 25 -7.48 2.24 8.39
N LEU A 26 -6.50 1.48 7.91
CA LEU A 26 -5.15 1.40 8.46
C LEU A 26 -4.42 2.74 8.38
N LEU A 27 -4.57 3.47 7.26
CA LEU A 27 -3.83 4.71 7.01
C LEU A 27 -4.54 5.97 7.54
N ALA A 28 -5.84 5.91 7.81
CA ALA A 28 -6.61 7.01 8.37
C ALA A 28 -7.51 6.55 9.54
N PRO A 29 -6.94 5.92 10.58
CA PRO A 29 -7.73 5.41 11.71
C PRO A 29 -8.47 6.55 12.42
N GLY A 30 -9.71 6.28 12.82
CA GLY A 30 -10.59 7.27 13.45
C GLY A 30 -11.11 8.37 12.51
N LEU A 31 -10.69 8.39 11.24
CA LEU A 31 -11.26 9.24 10.17
C LEU A 31 -12.04 8.40 9.17
N ILE A 32 -11.55 7.21 8.85
CA ILE A 32 -12.21 6.21 8.02
C ILE A 32 -12.49 4.98 8.88
N GLY A 33 -13.73 4.50 8.85
CA GLY A 33 -14.16 3.31 9.58
C GLY A 33 -15.18 2.51 8.81
N GLU A 34 -15.66 1.43 9.41
CA GLU A 34 -16.74 0.63 8.85
C GLU A 34 -18.10 1.10 9.38
N VAL A 35 -19.04 1.30 8.48
CA VAL A 35 -20.44 1.62 8.75
C VAL A 35 -21.29 0.71 7.87
N ALA A 36 -22.10 -0.15 8.48
CA ALA A 36 -22.97 -1.11 7.79
C ALA A 36 -22.24 -1.94 6.69
N GLY A 37 -21.07 -2.51 7.02
CA GLY A 37 -20.28 -3.34 6.10
C GLY A 37 -19.61 -2.56 4.96
N ARG A 38 -19.57 -1.23 5.03
CA ARG A 38 -18.91 -0.37 4.05
C ARG A 38 -17.94 0.57 4.73
N SER A 39 -16.86 0.89 4.04
CA SER A 39 -15.97 1.93 4.55
C SER A 39 -16.54 3.32 4.29
N GLU A 40 -16.56 4.16 5.33
CA GLU A 40 -17.07 5.53 5.26
C GLU A 40 -16.13 6.50 5.99
N VAL A 41 -16.25 7.79 5.67
CA VAL A 41 -15.59 8.86 6.45
C VAL A 41 -16.44 9.13 7.68
N LEU A 42 -15.90 8.85 8.86
CA LEU A 42 -16.63 8.92 10.13
C LEU A 42 -16.88 10.35 10.60
N ARG A 43 -15.91 11.23 10.31
CA ARG A 43 -15.92 12.64 10.73
C ARG A 43 -14.99 13.46 9.85
N ARG A 44 -15.18 14.79 9.89
CA ARG A 44 -14.29 15.73 9.22
C ARG A 44 -12.89 15.68 9.85
N SER A 45 -11.86 15.90 9.02
CA SER A 45 -10.51 16.17 9.49
C SER A 45 -10.48 17.49 10.26
N ARG A 46 -9.80 17.50 11.42
CA ARG A 46 -9.70 18.67 12.31
C ARG A 46 -8.55 19.60 11.93
N ASP A 47 -7.49 19.04 11.34
CA ASP A 47 -6.25 19.74 11.06
C ASP A 47 -5.57 19.20 9.79
N ALA A 48 -4.43 19.82 9.45
CA ALA A 48 -3.63 19.46 8.28
C ALA A 48 -3.04 18.04 8.35
N ALA A 49 -2.72 17.53 9.55
CA ALA A 49 -2.18 16.19 9.73
C ALA A 49 -3.26 15.12 9.48
N GLU A 50 -4.48 15.34 9.95
CA GLU A 50 -5.63 14.49 9.64
C GLU A 50 -5.96 14.52 8.14
N ALA A 51 -5.89 15.70 7.52
CA ALA A 51 -6.06 15.83 6.07
C ALA A 51 -4.96 15.08 5.29
N ALA A 52 -3.71 15.11 5.74
CA ALA A 52 -2.62 14.35 5.14
C ALA A 52 -2.88 12.84 5.21
N ARG A 53 -3.35 12.31 6.34
CA ARG A 53 -3.74 10.88 6.46
C ARG A 53 -4.84 10.48 5.48
N LEU A 54 -5.82 11.35 5.24
CA LEU A 54 -6.86 11.10 4.24
C LEU A 54 -6.31 11.12 2.80
N HIS A 55 -5.33 11.98 2.51
CA HIS A 55 -4.58 11.93 1.24
C HIS A 55 -3.83 10.61 1.09
N THR A 56 -3.10 10.19 2.11
CA THR A 56 -2.42 8.90 2.17
C THR A 56 -3.38 7.75 1.84
N ALA A 57 -4.53 7.68 2.53
CA ALA A 57 -5.56 6.68 2.30
C ALA A 57 -6.12 6.72 0.86
N ALA A 58 -6.28 7.92 0.28
CA ALA A 58 -6.74 8.09 -1.10
C ALA A 58 -5.72 7.63 -2.14
N HIS A 59 -4.44 7.87 -1.90
CA HIS A 59 -3.35 7.39 -2.76
C HIS A 59 -3.08 5.88 -2.57
N ALA A 60 -3.36 5.31 -1.41
CA ALA A 60 -3.28 3.86 -1.24
C ALA A 60 -4.45 3.13 -1.92
N CYS A 61 -5.66 3.69 -1.82
CA CYS A 61 -6.90 3.02 -2.25
C CYS A 61 -6.85 2.51 -3.71
N PRO A 62 -7.07 1.19 -3.94
CA PRO A 62 -6.91 0.58 -5.26
C PRO A 62 -7.88 1.12 -6.31
N THR A 63 -9.08 1.51 -5.86
CA THR A 63 -10.16 2.02 -6.71
C THR A 63 -10.26 3.55 -6.69
N ARG A 64 -9.35 4.25 -5.98
CA ARG A 64 -9.39 5.71 -5.79
C ARG A 64 -10.77 6.17 -5.31
N SER A 65 -11.31 5.46 -4.33
CA SER A 65 -12.66 5.67 -3.80
C SER A 65 -12.68 6.64 -2.62
N VAL A 66 -11.60 6.77 -1.86
CA VAL A 66 -11.44 7.88 -0.90
C VAL A 66 -11.16 9.16 -1.68
N ARG A 67 -12.01 10.17 -1.53
CA ARG A 67 -11.99 11.36 -2.39
C ARG A 67 -12.03 12.64 -1.56
N PRO A 68 -11.17 13.63 -1.89
CA PRO A 68 -11.31 14.98 -1.35
C PRO A 68 -12.48 15.71 -2.04
N PRO A 69 -12.92 16.86 -1.48
CA PRO A 69 -13.90 17.78 -2.09
C PRO A 69 -13.77 18.01 -3.60
N GLY A 70 -12.53 18.12 -4.09
CA GLY A 70 -12.21 18.32 -5.52
C GLY A 70 -12.21 17.04 -6.39
N GLY A 71 -12.69 15.90 -5.88
CA GLY A 71 -12.86 14.67 -6.67
C GLY A 71 -11.67 13.72 -6.61
N ARG A 72 -10.60 13.95 -7.38
CA ARG A 72 -9.41 13.07 -7.37
C ARG A 72 -8.34 13.63 -6.43
N PRO A 73 -7.60 12.77 -5.69
CA PRO A 73 -6.47 13.24 -4.91
C PRO A 73 -5.39 13.82 -5.84
N ALA A 74 -4.88 15.00 -5.51
CA ALA A 74 -3.85 15.67 -6.29
C ALA A 74 -2.53 14.90 -6.24
N PRO A 75 -1.83 14.66 -7.38
CA PRO A 75 -0.57 13.93 -7.39
C PRO A 75 0.52 14.52 -6.48
N ALA A 76 0.55 15.85 -6.32
CA ALA A 76 1.50 16.54 -5.43
C ALA A 76 1.29 16.23 -3.94
N ARG A 77 0.16 15.61 -3.56
CA ARG A 77 -0.15 15.17 -2.19
C ARG A 77 0.06 13.67 -1.98
N ASP A 78 0.71 13.01 -2.92
CA ASP A 78 1.05 11.59 -2.84
C ASP A 78 2.28 11.41 -1.94
N PRO A 79 2.13 10.83 -0.73
CA PRO A 79 3.19 10.81 0.26
C PRO A 79 4.16 9.63 0.08
N PHE A 80 3.90 8.71 -0.86
CA PHE A 80 4.66 7.47 -0.98
C PHE A 80 6.03 7.63 -1.66
N PRO A 81 7.05 6.84 -1.28
CA PRO A 81 7.10 5.96 -0.10
C PRO A 81 7.17 6.77 1.20
N MET A 82 6.48 6.31 2.26
CA MET A 82 6.35 7.07 3.50
C MET A 82 7.28 6.55 4.60
N PRO A 83 8.13 7.40 5.21
CA PRO A 83 8.70 7.16 6.53
C PRO A 83 7.59 6.83 7.52
N ARG A 84 7.69 5.69 8.21
CA ARG A 84 6.84 5.42 9.37
C ARG A 84 7.38 6.13 10.63
N ASP A 85 8.68 6.44 10.65
CA ASP A 85 9.43 7.06 11.75
C ASP A 85 10.45 8.11 11.24
N ASP A 86 10.86 9.04 12.12
CA ASP A 86 11.77 10.17 11.85
C ASP A 86 13.28 9.81 11.82
N GLY A 87 13.63 8.52 11.70
CA GLY A 87 15.03 8.05 11.66
C GLY A 87 15.74 8.30 10.32
N ASP A 88 17.04 7.98 10.26
CA ASP A 88 17.85 8.01 9.01
C ASP A 88 17.30 7.05 7.91
N GLY A 89 16.37 6.20 8.31
CA GLY A 89 15.53 5.34 7.50
C GLY A 89 16.25 4.09 7.00
N VAL A 90 17.41 3.75 7.58
CA VAL A 90 18.12 2.49 7.32
C VAL A 90 17.48 1.37 8.14
N GLY A 91 17.20 0.22 7.51
CA GLY A 91 16.48 -0.89 8.15
C GLY A 91 14.98 -0.62 8.32
N THR A 92 14.46 0.48 7.79
CA THR A 92 13.05 0.88 7.92
C THR A 92 12.18 0.28 6.82
N VAL A 93 10.99 -0.17 7.20
CA VAL A 93 9.94 -0.65 6.30
C VAL A 93 8.92 0.46 6.05
N LEU A 94 8.83 0.90 4.81
CA LEU A 94 8.02 2.04 4.38
C LEU A 94 6.79 1.55 3.63
N PRO A 95 5.55 1.91 4.00
CA PRO A 95 4.43 1.81 3.06
C PRO A 95 4.82 2.52 1.76
N CYS A 96 4.69 1.85 0.62
CA CYS A 96 5.44 2.27 -0.57
C CYS A 96 4.62 2.59 -1.80
N GLY A 97 3.29 2.62 -1.73
CA GLY A 97 2.53 3.09 -2.87
C GLY A 97 1.07 2.75 -2.89
N HIS A 98 0.60 2.55 -4.12
CA HIS A 98 -0.81 2.49 -4.44
C HIS A 98 -1.20 1.05 -4.69
N ASP A 99 -2.27 0.58 -4.04
CA ASP A 99 -2.77 -0.76 -4.30
C ASP A 99 -3.35 -0.89 -5.70
N SER A 100 -3.54 -2.14 -6.11
CA SER A 100 -4.18 -2.48 -7.37
C SER A 100 -5.53 -3.15 -7.16
N PRO A 101 -6.55 -2.86 -7.98
CA PRO A 101 -7.79 -3.63 -8.04
C PRO A 101 -7.59 -4.97 -8.76
N HIS A 102 -6.45 -5.17 -9.42
CA HIS A 102 -6.09 -6.41 -10.11
C HIS A 102 -5.39 -7.42 -9.20
N THR A 103 -5.25 -7.08 -7.92
CA THR A 103 -4.71 -7.97 -6.89
C THR A 103 -5.70 -8.03 -5.74
N ALA A 104 -5.58 -9.04 -4.88
CA ALA A 104 -6.17 -9.11 -3.55
C ALA A 104 -5.80 -7.88 -2.69
N GLY A 105 -4.82 -7.11 -3.19
CA GLY A 105 -4.26 -5.87 -2.68
C GLY A 105 -3.88 -5.98 -1.23
N ALA A 106 -2.96 -6.90 -1.04
CA ALA A 106 -1.96 -6.72 -0.01
C ALA A 106 -1.28 -5.36 -0.24
N ASP A 107 -1.10 -4.66 0.87
CA ASP A 107 -0.30 -3.45 0.96
C ASP A 107 1.14 -3.77 0.49
N SER A 108 1.78 -2.77 -0.11
CA SER A 108 3.16 -2.91 -0.57
C SER A 108 4.09 -2.05 0.27
N TYR A 109 5.29 -2.59 0.53
CA TYR A 109 6.30 -1.95 1.35
C TYR A 109 7.64 -1.83 0.61
N LEU A 110 8.45 -0.87 1.03
CA LEU A 110 9.84 -0.67 0.60
C LEU A 110 10.71 -0.81 1.85
N LEU A 111 11.57 -1.82 1.85
CA LEU A 111 12.59 -2.02 2.86
C LEU A 111 13.89 -1.36 2.39
N ARG A 112 14.36 -0.35 3.13
CA ARG A 112 15.68 0.24 2.92
C ARG A 112 16.72 -0.57 3.70
N ARG A 113 17.79 -1.00 3.04
CA ARG A 113 18.82 -1.85 3.64
C ARG A 113 20.06 -1.04 4.05
N PRO A 114 20.84 -1.51 5.04
CA PRO A 114 22.07 -0.85 5.49
C PRO A 114 23.15 -0.69 4.41
N ASP A 115 23.12 -1.53 3.38
CA ASP A 115 24.04 -1.46 2.24
C ASP A 115 23.67 -0.38 1.21
N GLY A 116 22.63 0.41 1.46
CA GLY A 116 22.14 1.45 0.56
C GLY A 116 21.23 0.94 -0.56
N THR A 117 20.97 -0.36 -0.64
CA THR A 117 19.98 -0.94 -1.56
C THR A 117 18.58 -0.93 -0.95
N SER A 118 17.56 -1.17 -1.76
CA SER A 118 16.19 -1.35 -1.30
C SER A 118 15.52 -2.58 -1.92
N MET A 119 14.57 -3.15 -1.18
CA MET A 119 13.72 -4.25 -1.64
C MET A 119 12.24 -3.85 -1.54
N THR A 120 11.45 -4.21 -2.55
CA THR A 120 9.99 -4.11 -2.45
C THR A 120 9.41 -5.41 -1.88
N ILE A 121 8.45 -5.29 -0.98
CA ILE A 121 7.65 -6.41 -0.44
C ILE A 121 6.23 -6.22 -0.96
N GLY A 122 5.76 -7.17 -1.76
CA GLY A 122 4.67 -6.91 -2.70
C GLY A 122 5.10 -5.94 -3.80
N THR A 123 4.17 -5.54 -4.66
CA THR A 123 4.44 -4.50 -5.65
C THR A 123 3.26 -3.53 -5.71
N PRO A 124 3.52 -2.22 -5.51
CA PRO A 124 2.47 -1.24 -5.73
C PRO A 124 2.14 -1.20 -7.22
N ARG A 125 1.03 -0.55 -7.57
CA ARG A 125 0.74 -0.21 -8.96
C ARG A 125 1.92 0.59 -9.54
N ARG A 126 2.52 0.06 -10.60
CA ARG A 126 3.62 0.72 -11.31
C ARG A 126 3.20 2.11 -11.81
N SER A 127 3.99 3.12 -11.46
CA SER A 127 3.97 4.43 -12.10
C SER A 127 5.40 4.97 -12.18
N PRO A 128 5.77 5.71 -13.25
CA PRO A 128 7.11 6.28 -13.38
C PRO A 128 7.49 7.19 -12.20
N ALA A 129 6.55 8.04 -11.75
CA ALA A 129 6.78 8.94 -10.63
C ALA A 129 7.02 8.22 -9.30
N LEU A 130 6.34 7.08 -9.06
CA LEU A 130 6.57 6.29 -7.86
C LEU A 130 7.91 5.52 -7.93
N ALA A 131 8.23 4.93 -9.08
CA ALA A 131 9.50 4.25 -9.30
C ALA A 131 10.70 5.19 -9.10
N ALA A 132 10.65 6.40 -9.67
CA ALA A 132 11.70 7.40 -9.49
C ALA A 132 11.88 7.79 -8.01
N ARG A 133 10.80 7.87 -7.24
CA ARG A 133 10.87 8.11 -5.78
C ARG A 133 11.45 6.94 -5.01
N HIS A 134 11.20 5.69 -5.44
CA HIS A 134 11.80 4.50 -4.83
C HIS A 134 13.31 4.41 -5.09
N GLU A 135 13.76 4.86 -6.26
CA GLU A 135 15.16 4.79 -6.70
C GLU A 135 16.00 5.99 -6.25
N ALA A 136 15.37 7.12 -5.88
CA ALA A 136 16.06 8.33 -5.45
C ALA A 136 17.09 8.14 -4.32
N PRO A 137 16.83 7.36 -3.24
CA PRO A 137 17.82 7.13 -2.18
C PRO A 137 18.86 6.06 -2.51
N GLY A 138 18.67 5.29 -3.59
CA GLY A 138 19.51 4.15 -3.94
C GLY A 138 18.77 3.11 -4.79
N PRO A 139 19.48 2.14 -5.36
CA PRO A 139 18.88 1.16 -6.27
C PRO A 139 17.91 0.23 -5.54
N VAL A 140 16.77 -0.06 -6.20
CA VAL A 140 15.87 -1.15 -5.80
C VAL A 140 16.35 -2.44 -6.47
N THR A 141 16.93 -3.34 -5.68
CA THR A 141 17.60 -4.55 -6.20
C THR A 141 16.70 -5.77 -6.20
N ASP A 142 15.66 -5.78 -5.36
CA ASP A 142 14.86 -6.98 -5.13
C ASP A 142 13.35 -6.70 -5.09
N VAL A 143 12.59 -7.73 -5.49
CA VAL A 143 11.13 -7.78 -5.36
C VAL A 143 10.75 -9.09 -4.67
N LEU A 144 10.27 -9.00 -3.42
CA LEU A 144 9.68 -10.11 -2.69
C LEU A 144 8.18 -10.14 -2.95
N LEU A 145 7.70 -11.17 -3.64
CA LEU A 145 6.26 -11.41 -3.81
C LEU A 145 5.74 -12.32 -2.71
N THR A 146 4.58 -11.97 -2.16
CA THR A 146 3.89 -12.76 -1.12
C THR A 146 2.71 -13.54 -1.67
N HIS A 147 2.09 -13.05 -2.76
CA HIS A 147 0.91 -13.64 -3.37
C HIS A 147 1.09 -13.81 -4.88
N ARG A 148 0.42 -14.83 -5.46
CA ARG A 148 0.57 -15.21 -6.88
C ARG A 148 0.03 -14.15 -7.84
N ASP A 149 -1.04 -13.48 -7.47
CA ASP A 149 -1.68 -12.41 -8.24
C ASP A 149 -0.78 -11.18 -8.40
N HIS A 150 0.25 -11.00 -7.56
CA HIS A 150 1.27 -9.96 -7.77
C HIS A 150 2.33 -10.30 -8.82
N ALA A 151 2.39 -11.54 -9.33
CA ALA A 151 3.43 -11.92 -10.30
C ALA A 151 3.37 -11.07 -11.59
N ALA A 152 2.17 -10.69 -12.04
CA ALA A 152 2.02 -9.83 -13.22
C ALA A 152 2.54 -8.40 -12.97
N HIS A 153 2.43 -7.91 -11.74
CA HIS A 153 2.94 -6.59 -11.36
C HIS A 153 4.44 -6.63 -11.15
N GLY A 154 4.95 -7.64 -10.45
CA GLY A 154 6.40 -7.89 -10.31
C GLY A 154 7.10 -7.98 -11.66
N SER A 155 6.45 -8.58 -12.67
CA SER A 155 6.99 -8.71 -14.02
C SER A 155 7.25 -7.33 -14.64
N ARG A 156 6.37 -6.36 -14.38
CA ARG A 156 6.51 -4.98 -14.88
C ARG A 156 7.63 -4.18 -14.19
N TYR A 157 8.03 -4.60 -12.99
CA TYR A 157 9.14 -3.98 -12.25
C TYR A 157 10.48 -4.60 -12.60
N THR A 158 10.53 -5.92 -12.76
CA THR A 158 11.78 -6.68 -12.94
C THR A 158 12.14 -6.97 -14.39
N GLY A 159 11.18 -6.90 -15.31
CA GLY A 159 11.34 -7.38 -16.69
C GLY A 159 11.29 -8.91 -16.84
N LEU A 160 11.21 -9.67 -15.74
CA LEU A 160 11.04 -11.12 -15.81
C LEU A 160 9.63 -11.48 -16.30
N PRO A 161 9.46 -12.51 -17.15
CA PRO A 161 8.14 -12.97 -17.57
C PRO A 161 7.25 -13.36 -16.38
N HIS A 162 5.96 -13.05 -16.47
CA HIS A 162 4.96 -13.38 -15.45
C HIS A 162 5.02 -14.87 -15.01
N GLU A 163 5.06 -15.78 -15.97
CA GLU A 163 5.17 -17.24 -15.76
C GLU A 163 6.39 -17.59 -14.91
N GLN A 164 7.53 -16.98 -15.21
CA GLN A 164 8.77 -17.22 -14.47
C GLN A 164 8.68 -16.69 -13.04
N MET A 165 8.07 -15.52 -12.84
CA MET A 165 7.84 -14.99 -11.49
C MET A 165 6.88 -15.87 -10.68
N ALA A 166 5.79 -16.32 -11.30
CA ALA A 166 4.82 -17.22 -10.67
C ALA A 166 5.46 -18.56 -10.30
N ALA A 167 6.30 -19.12 -11.17
CA ALA A 167 7.03 -20.35 -10.91
C ALA A 167 8.02 -20.21 -9.75
N ARG A 168 8.78 -19.09 -9.69
CA ARG A 168 9.68 -18.81 -8.56
C ARG A 168 8.93 -18.71 -7.25
N LEU A 169 7.78 -18.02 -7.23
CA LEU A 169 6.95 -17.93 -6.03
C LEU A 169 6.41 -19.32 -5.61
N ALA A 170 5.92 -20.12 -6.57
CA ALA A 170 5.42 -21.46 -6.30
C ALA A 170 6.52 -22.37 -5.72
N HIS A 171 7.74 -22.28 -6.24
CA HIS A 171 8.90 -22.99 -5.73
C HIS A 171 9.21 -22.58 -4.28
N SER A 172 9.28 -21.28 -3.99
CA SER A 172 9.47 -20.79 -2.62
C SER A 172 8.37 -21.28 -1.67
N ALA A 173 7.11 -21.24 -2.09
CA ALA A 173 5.99 -21.74 -1.29
C ALA A 173 6.06 -23.26 -1.04
N ALA A 174 6.53 -24.05 -2.02
CA ALA A 174 6.75 -25.48 -1.84
C ALA A 174 7.84 -25.76 -0.81
N ARG A 175 8.99 -25.07 -0.91
CA ARG A 175 10.08 -25.18 0.08
C ARG A 175 9.64 -24.80 1.48
N THR A 176 8.83 -23.76 1.64
CA THR A 176 8.29 -23.36 2.95
C THR A 176 7.42 -24.45 3.57
N ARG A 177 6.70 -25.26 2.78
CA ARG A 177 5.89 -26.40 3.30
C ARG A 177 6.72 -27.56 3.82
N GLU A 178 7.98 -27.68 3.38
CA GLU A 178 8.92 -28.69 3.87
C GLU A 178 9.55 -28.27 5.21
N LEU A 179 9.42 -27.00 5.60
CA LEU A 179 9.93 -26.51 6.88
C LEU A 179 9.02 -26.96 8.02
N GLY A 180 9.60 -27.55 9.07
CA GLY A 180 8.89 -27.79 10.32
C GLY A 180 8.57 -26.47 11.05
N PRO A 181 7.44 -26.37 11.76
CA PRO A 181 7.12 -25.17 12.53
C PRO A 181 8.18 -24.95 13.62
N ARG A 182 8.75 -23.75 13.65
CA ARG A 182 9.66 -23.31 14.71
C ARG A 182 9.07 -22.09 15.40
N PRO A 183 9.01 -22.06 16.74
CA PRO A 183 8.63 -20.86 17.46
C PRO A 183 9.51 -19.68 17.06
N LEU A 184 8.90 -18.51 16.88
CA LEU A 184 9.62 -17.26 16.69
C LEU A 184 10.04 -16.75 18.06
N ASP A 185 11.33 -16.49 18.23
CA ASP A 185 11.86 -15.82 19.41
C ASP A 185 11.78 -14.30 19.20
N PHE A 186 10.71 -13.69 19.70
CA PHE A 186 10.54 -12.24 19.65
C PHE A 186 11.56 -11.47 20.53
N THR A 187 12.36 -12.15 21.36
CA THR A 187 13.43 -11.51 22.15
C THR A 187 14.77 -11.44 21.42
N ALA A 188 14.92 -12.16 20.29
CA ALA A 188 16.16 -12.23 19.53
C ALA A 188 16.56 -10.92 18.84
N ALA A 189 15.64 -9.94 18.74
CA ALA A 189 15.90 -8.61 18.22
C ALA A 189 15.22 -7.56 19.12
N ARG A 190 15.81 -6.35 19.20
CA ARG A 190 15.11 -5.18 19.76
C ARG A 190 14.12 -4.68 18.72
N TRP A 191 12.83 -4.69 19.08
CA TRP A 191 11.72 -4.17 18.28
C TRP A 191 11.38 -2.73 18.70
#